data_AF-A0A0S3R8K7-F1
#
_entry.id   AF-A0A0S3R8K7-F1
#
_cell.length_a   1.000
_cell.length_b   1.000
_cell.length_c   1.000
_cell.angle_alpha   90.00
_cell.angle_beta   90.00
_cell.angle_gamma   90.00
#
_symmetry.space_group_name_H-M   'P 1'
#
loop_
_entity.id
_entity.type
_entity.pdbx_description
1 polymer ?
#
loop_
_entity_poly.entity_id
_entity_poly.type
_entity_poly.pdbx_seq_one_letter_code
_entity_poly.pdbx_strand_id
1 'polypeptide(L)'
;MESVPNGEEPTSWDELYNINLMPSELFFKFRKELQGIRIGLNMEFYNAPVNEYQAKLVLKPLTPEWKWKIIYEPLHHDVRVLSKKIPITKFLNLQVGIGHNFQMHATGWKWKLTTCLGGDGISRIRNKTSVGLFPGFDLRFGWKADYVLPEITGALGTDEPLFNMHSGRLQASLDRVEAILTHSDEA
;
A
#
# COMPACT_ATOMS: atom_id res chain seq x y z
N MET A 1 30.50 -18.93 -45.04
CA MET A 1 29.17 -18.88 -44.42
C MET A 1 29.33 -19.40 -43.00
N GLU A 2 29.57 -18.51 -42.06
CA GLU A 2 29.56 -18.85 -40.64
C GLU A 2 28.20 -18.43 -40.09
N SER A 3 27.44 -19.42 -39.62
CA SER A 3 26.14 -19.23 -39.01
C SER A 3 26.32 -18.57 -37.65
N VAL A 4 25.97 -17.28 -37.57
CA VAL A 4 25.76 -16.56 -36.31
C VAL A 4 24.69 -17.32 -35.53
N PRO A 5 24.92 -17.73 -34.26
CA PRO A 5 23.88 -18.32 -33.44
C PRO A 5 22.92 -17.20 -33.04
N ASN A 6 21.95 -16.96 -33.91
CA ASN A 6 20.80 -16.11 -33.63
C ASN A 6 19.84 -16.95 -32.79
N GLY A 7 19.82 -16.73 -31.48
CA GLY A 7 19.00 -17.52 -30.57
C GLY A 7 19.23 -17.14 -29.12
N GLU A 8 18.93 -15.90 -28.75
CA GLU A 8 18.41 -15.68 -27.40
C GLU A 8 17.16 -16.56 -27.27
N GLU A 9 17.16 -17.48 -26.30
CA GLU A 9 15.99 -18.32 -26.02
C GLU A 9 14.77 -17.41 -25.84
N PRO A 10 13.61 -17.75 -26.44
CA PRO A 10 12.42 -16.92 -26.29
C PRO A 10 12.12 -16.79 -24.79
N THR A 11 12.12 -15.55 -24.31
CA THR A 11 11.79 -15.21 -22.92
C THR A 11 10.50 -15.94 -22.58
N SER A 12 10.56 -16.87 -21.63
CA SER A 12 9.41 -17.72 -21.33
C SER A 12 8.21 -16.84 -20.98
N TRP A 13 7.00 -17.21 -21.41
CA TRP A 13 5.80 -16.43 -21.08
C TRP A 13 5.64 -16.22 -19.56
N ASP A 14 6.18 -17.15 -18.77
CA ASP A 14 6.23 -17.09 -17.30
C ASP A 14 7.16 -15.97 -16.76
N GLU A 15 8.15 -15.53 -17.52
CA GLU A 15 8.98 -14.34 -17.19
C GLU A 15 8.28 -13.02 -17.52
N LEU A 16 7.36 -13.03 -18.48
CA LEU A 16 6.59 -11.85 -18.89
C LEU A 16 5.41 -11.57 -17.96
N TYR A 17 4.92 -12.60 -17.25
CA TYR A 17 3.80 -12.51 -16.31
C TYR A 17 4.16 -13.09 -14.94
N ASN A 18 4.40 -12.21 -13.96
CA ASN A 18 4.67 -12.62 -12.59
C ASN A 18 3.50 -12.23 -11.68
N ILE A 19 2.80 -13.21 -11.11
CA ILE A 19 1.73 -12.99 -10.13
C ILE A 19 2.17 -13.54 -8.78
N ASN A 20 2.51 -12.66 -7.85
CA ASN A 20 2.83 -13.05 -6.48
C ASN A 20 1.57 -12.94 -5.59
N LEU A 21 1.06 -14.09 -5.14
CA LEU A 21 -0.11 -14.16 -4.26
C LEU A 21 0.24 -14.25 -2.77
N MET A 22 1.51 -14.40 -2.40
CA MET A 22 1.92 -14.43 -1.00
C MET A 22 1.86 -13.02 -0.42
N PRO A 23 0.99 -12.75 0.57
CA PRO A 23 0.88 -11.43 1.15
C PRO A 23 2.10 -11.10 2.01
N SER A 24 2.70 -9.94 1.74
CA SER A 24 3.79 -9.40 2.55
C SER A 24 3.30 -8.93 3.93
N GLU A 25 2.05 -8.47 4.00
CA GLU A 25 1.48 -7.88 5.21
C GLU A 25 0.08 -8.46 5.53
N LEU A 26 -0.11 -8.91 6.77
CA LEU A 26 -1.39 -9.35 7.30
C LEU A 26 -1.85 -8.39 8.40
N PHE A 27 -3.11 -7.97 8.36
CA PHE A 27 -3.70 -7.07 9.35
C PHE A 27 -4.96 -7.67 9.96
N PHE A 28 -5.06 -7.62 11.28
CA PHE A 28 -6.30 -7.89 12.00
C PHE A 28 -6.72 -6.61 12.70
N LYS A 29 -7.90 -6.08 12.35
CA LYS A 29 -8.39 -4.80 12.83
C LYS A 29 -9.70 -5.00 13.56
N PHE A 30 -9.66 -4.87 14.88
CA PHE A 30 -10.86 -4.75 15.69
C PHE A 30 -11.27 -3.29 15.76
N ARG A 31 -12.55 -3.00 15.61
CA ARG A 31 -13.11 -1.66 15.68
C ARG A 31 -14.34 -1.70 16.55
N LYS A 32 -14.41 -0.79 17.52
CA LYS A 32 -15.61 -0.54 18.30
C LYS A 32 -16.03 0.91 18.12
N GLU A 33 -17.30 1.11 17.82
CA GLU A 33 -17.91 2.43 17.73
C GLU A 33 -18.69 2.69 19.00
N LEU A 34 -18.24 3.71 19.76
CA LEU A 34 -18.81 4.10 21.05
C LEU A 34 -19.03 5.61 21.02
N GLN A 35 -20.25 6.07 21.30
CA GLN A 35 -20.56 7.49 21.56
C GLN A 35 -19.94 8.47 20.53
N GLY A 36 -19.98 8.14 19.23
CA GLY A 36 -19.45 9.01 18.17
C GLY A 36 -17.92 8.91 17.96
N ILE A 37 -17.23 7.99 18.63
CA ILE A 37 -15.80 7.71 18.48
C ILE A 37 -15.60 6.26 18.04
N ARG A 38 -14.71 6.06 17.07
CA ARG A 38 -14.22 4.73 16.68
C ARG A 38 -12.89 4.46 17.36
N ILE A 39 -12.89 3.47 18.24
CA ILE A 39 -11.69 2.85 18.81
C ILE A 39 -11.32 1.68 17.92
N GLY A 40 -10.05 1.53 17.59
CA GLY A 40 -9.57 0.40 16.82
C GLY A 40 -8.28 -0.19 17.39
N LEU A 41 -8.20 -1.51 17.43
CA LEU A 41 -6.95 -2.24 17.66
C LEU A 41 -6.52 -2.83 16.32
N ASN A 42 -5.40 -2.36 15.78
CA ASN A 42 -4.78 -2.93 14.60
C ASN A 42 -3.60 -3.79 15.04
N MET A 43 -3.66 -5.07 14.72
CA MET A 43 -2.52 -5.99 14.79
C MET A 43 -1.99 -6.16 13.38
N GLU A 44 -0.71 -5.91 13.19
CA GLU A 44 -0.01 -5.92 11.91
C GLU A 44 1.08 -6.99 11.99
N PHE A 45 1.13 -7.88 11.01
CA PHE A 45 2.11 -8.96 10.89
C PHE A 45 2.80 -8.85 9.54
N TYR A 46 4.13 -8.77 9.55
CA TYR A 46 4.97 -8.60 8.36
C TYR A 46 5.73 -9.90 8.11
N ASN A 47 5.57 -10.50 6.93
CA ASN A 47 6.12 -11.85 6.63
C ASN A 47 7.57 -11.83 6.10
N ALA A 48 8.12 -10.68 5.70
CA ALA A 48 9.47 -10.59 5.14
C ALA A 48 10.06 -9.17 5.23
N PRO A 49 11.38 -9.01 5.42
CA PRO A 49 12.39 -10.05 5.68
C PRO A 49 12.52 -10.47 7.16
N VAL A 50 11.94 -9.71 8.08
CA VAL A 50 11.91 -10.01 9.51
C VAL A 50 10.45 -10.20 9.89
N ASN A 51 10.11 -11.34 10.50
CA ASN A 51 8.77 -11.61 11.01
C ASN A 51 8.46 -10.68 12.18
N GLU A 52 8.02 -9.47 11.86
CA GLU A 52 7.70 -8.43 12.82
C GLU A 52 6.20 -8.39 13.05
N TYR A 53 5.82 -8.15 14.31
CA TYR A 53 4.44 -7.89 14.67
C TYR A 53 4.35 -6.53 15.36
N GLN A 54 3.27 -5.82 15.08
CA GLN A 54 3.01 -4.52 15.68
C GLN A 54 1.55 -4.39 16.09
N ALA A 55 1.32 -3.89 17.30
CA ALA A 55 0.00 -3.50 17.76
C ALA A 55 -0.14 -1.98 17.75
N LYS A 56 -1.27 -1.47 17.28
CA LYS A 56 -1.61 -0.03 17.28
C LYS A 56 -3.02 0.16 17.78
N LEU A 57 -3.16 1.00 18.79
CA LEU A 57 -4.45 1.53 19.22
C LEU A 57 -4.73 2.81 18.42
N VAL A 58 -5.85 2.85 17.72
CA VAL A 58 -6.27 3.96 16.86
C VAL A 58 -7.58 4.52 17.35
N LEU A 59 -7.58 5.79 17.73
CA LEU A 59 -8.79 6.53 18.07
C LEU A 59 -9.10 7.49 16.94
N LYS A 60 -10.33 7.51 16.45
CA LYS A 60 -10.79 8.57 15.55
C LYS A 60 -12.26 8.89 15.78
N PRO A 61 -12.67 10.15 15.68
CA PRO A 61 -14.08 10.52 15.70
C PRO A 61 -14.80 9.96 14.47
N LEU A 62 -16.09 9.67 14.64
CA LEU A 62 -17.00 9.30 13.56
C LEU A 62 -17.56 10.53 12.84
N THR A 63 -17.57 11.68 13.53
CA THR A 63 -18.09 12.94 12.99
C THR A 63 -17.21 13.48 11.85
N PRO A 64 -17.81 13.90 10.71
CA PRO A 64 -17.06 14.40 9.56
C PRO A 64 -16.27 15.70 9.81
N GLU A 65 -16.72 16.51 10.77
CA GLU A 65 -16.10 17.78 11.15
C GLU A 65 -14.74 17.57 11.83
N TRP A 66 -14.63 16.54 12.66
CA TRP A 66 -13.42 16.30 13.44
C TRP A 66 -12.45 15.44 12.64
N LYS A 67 -11.47 16.11 12.06
CA LYS A 67 -10.52 15.53 11.10
C LYS A 67 -9.19 15.18 11.75
N TRP A 68 -9.22 14.37 12.80
CA TRP A 68 -8.02 13.88 13.48
C TRP A 68 -8.08 12.38 13.76
N LYS A 69 -6.94 11.78 14.07
CA LYS A 69 -6.81 10.43 14.60
C LYS A 69 -5.65 10.38 15.58
N ILE A 70 -5.83 9.68 16.69
CA ILE A 70 -4.76 9.37 17.64
C ILE A 70 -4.32 7.94 17.37
N ILE A 71 -3.01 7.71 17.39
CA ILE A 71 -2.40 6.41 17.23
C ILE A 71 -1.44 6.24 18.40
N TYR A 72 -1.65 5.20 19.19
CA TYR A 72 -0.70 4.76 20.20
C TYR A 72 -0.10 3.42 19.78
N GLU A 73 1.23 3.34 19.80
CA GLU A 73 2.00 2.13 19.53
C GLU A 73 2.62 1.65 20.84
N PRO A 74 2.04 0.64 21.52
CA PRO A 74 2.47 0.24 22.85
C PRO A 74 3.94 -0.21 22.92
N LEU A 75 4.39 -1.00 21.94
CA LEU A 75 5.76 -1.55 21.91
C LEU A 75 6.84 -0.47 21.83
N HIS A 76 6.58 0.62 21.11
CA HIS A 76 7.51 1.74 20.94
C HIS A 76 7.26 2.87 21.95
N HIS A 77 6.23 2.75 22.79
CA HIS A 77 5.72 3.82 23.65
C HIS A 77 5.60 5.16 22.90
N ASP A 78 5.05 5.10 21.68
CA ASP A 78 4.89 6.26 20.80
C ASP A 78 3.41 6.64 20.71
N VAL A 79 3.09 7.89 21.05
CA VAL A 79 1.75 8.47 20.89
C VAL A 79 1.80 9.53 19.81
N ARG A 80 0.92 9.41 18.81
CA ARG A 80 0.85 10.33 17.68
C ARG A 80 -0.56 10.81 17.45
N VAL A 81 -0.70 12.09 17.20
CA VAL A 81 -1.93 12.73 16.73
C VAL A 81 -1.71 13.14 15.29
N LEU A 82 -2.53 12.62 14.37
CA LEU A 82 -2.45 12.93 12.95
C LEU A 82 -3.76 13.59 12.49
N SER A 83 -3.67 14.64 11.67
CA SER A 83 -4.82 15.16 10.96
C SER A 83 -5.28 14.18 9.87
N LYS A 84 -6.56 14.24 9.50
CA LYS A 84 -7.04 13.68 8.24
C LYS A 84 -6.38 14.47 7.11
N LYS A 85 -6.24 13.86 5.94
CA LYS A 85 -5.79 14.55 4.73
C LYS A 85 -6.61 15.82 4.49
N ILE A 86 -5.94 16.96 4.54
CA ILE A 86 -6.44 18.30 4.26
C ILE A 86 -6.22 18.56 2.77
N PRO A 87 -7.27 18.70 1.95
CA PRO A 87 -7.10 19.03 0.54
C PRO A 87 -6.59 20.48 0.43
N ILE A 88 -5.36 20.66 -0.07
CA ILE A 88 -4.81 21.99 -0.38
C ILE A 88 -5.30 22.41 -1.76
N THR A 89 -5.32 21.46 -2.71
CA THR A 89 -5.84 21.67 -4.07
C THR A 89 -6.71 20.48 -4.46
N LYS A 90 -7.28 20.50 -5.69
CA LYS A 90 -8.00 19.35 -6.26
C LYS A 90 -7.14 18.08 -6.32
N PHE A 91 -5.81 18.25 -6.41
CA PHE A 91 -4.88 17.14 -6.59
C PHE A 91 -3.99 16.88 -5.38
N LEU A 92 -3.79 17.87 -4.49
CA LEU A 92 -2.87 17.78 -3.36
C LEU A 92 -3.58 17.71 -2.02
N ASN A 93 -3.10 16.81 -1.18
CA ASN A 93 -3.59 16.55 0.16
C ASN A 93 -2.45 16.60 1.16
N LEU A 94 -2.51 17.48 2.16
CA LEU A 94 -1.56 17.58 3.25
C LEU A 94 -2.08 16.85 4.50
N GLN A 95 -1.22 16.08 5.14
CA GLN A 95 -1.45 15.50 6.45
C GLN A 95 -0.36 15.99 7.38
N VAL A 96 -0.75 16.47 8.56
CA VAL A 96 0.18 16.95 9.59
C VAL A 96 -0.04 16.09 10.83
N GLY A 97 0.99 15.96 11.64
CA GLY A 97 0.94 15.20 12.86
C GLY A 97 2.00 15.62 13.84
N ILE A 98 1.71 15.43 15.12
CA ILE A 98 2.63 15.56 16.22
C ILE A 98 2.72 14.21 16.92
N GLY A 99 3.92 13.83 17.33
CA GLY A 99 4.19 12.59 18.02
C GLY A 99 5.09 12.81 19.22
N HIS A 100 4.93 11.98 20.25
CA HIS A 100 5.83 11.91 21.38
C HIS A 100 6.20 10.46 21.65
N ASN A 101 7.50 10.20 21.63
CA ASN A 101 8.05 8.91 22.03
C ASN A 101 8.53 9.00 23.48
N PHE A 102 7.88 8.25 24.36
CA PHE A 102 8.18 8.26 25.79
C PHE A 102 9.49 7.52 26.14
N GLN A 103 9.94 6.57 25.33
CA GLN A 103 11.24 5.90 25.55
C GLN A 103 12.41 6.84 25.26
N MET A 104 12.30 7.65 24.19
CA MET A 104 13.35 8.59 23.79
C MET A 104 13.17 10.00 24.38
N HIS A 105 12.08 10.22 25.13
CA HIS A 105 11.67 11.54 25.64
C HIS A 105 11.66 12.65 24.58
N ALA A 106 11.27 12.31 23.36
CA ALA A 106 11.36 13.20 22.20
C ALA A 106 9.97 13.49 21.59
N THR A 107 9.69 14.77 21.36
CA THR A 107 8.51 15.22 20.62
C THR A 107 8.91 15.58 19.20
N GLY A 108 8.22 15.01 18.21
CA GLY A 108 8.46 15.24 16.79
C GLY A 108 7.22 15.74 16.07
N TRP A 109 7.44 16.47 14.98
CA TRP A 109 6.39 16.88 14.06
C TRP A 109 6.59 16.17 12.72
N LYS A 110 5.52 15.64 12.15
CA LYS A 110 5.53 14.92 10.87
C LYS A 110 4.49 15.50 9.95
N TRP A 111 4.88 15.88 8.75
CA TRP A 111 3.97 16.29 7.70
C TRP A 111 4.16 15.40 6.47
N LYS A 112 3.08 15.22 5.70
CA LYS A 112 3.05 14.39 4.50
C LYS A 112 2.17 15.05 3.45
N LEU A 113 2.75 15.40 2.32
CA LEU A 113 2.01 15.83 1.13
C LEU A 113 1.75 14.62 0.23
N THR A 114 0.51 14.43 -0.21
CA THR A 114 0.11 13.32 -1.10
C THR A 114 -0.71 13.85 -2.27
N THR A 115 -0.46 13.35 -3.47
CA THR A 115 -1.26 13.67 -4.65
C THR A 115 -2.31 12.58 -4.91
N CYS A 116 -3.54 12.96 -5.31
CA CYS A 116 -4.54 12.01 -5.82
C CYS A 116 -4.34 11.69 -7.31
N LEU A 117 -3.39 12.36 -7.96
CA LEU A 117 -2.80 11.90 -9.24
C LEU A 117 -1.87 10.68 -9.03
N GLY A 118 -1.80 10.16 -7.80
CA GLY A 118 -0.96 9.03 -7.41
C GLY A 118 -1.49 7.66 -7.85
N GLY A 119 -1.73 7.51 -9.15
CA GLY A 119 -1.40 6.27 -9.84
C GLY A 119 -0.01 6.48 -10.43
N ASP A 120 0.95 5.63 -10.08
CA ASP A 120 2.30 5.70 -10.62
C ASP A 120 2.22 5.48 -12.15
N GLY A 121 2.14 6.56 -12.94
CA GLY A 121 2.20 6.53 -14.41
C GLY A 121 1.06 5.75 -15.11
N ILE A 122 1.25 5.56 -16.41
CA ILE A 122 0.40 4.73 -17.30
C ILE A 122 0.53 3.23 -16.96
N SER A 123 1.54 2.87 -16.16
CA SER A 123 2.08 1.53 -16.01
C SER A 123 1.96 0.94 -14.60
N ARG A 124 1.39 1.61 -13.59
CA ARG A 124 1.26 1.00 -12.25
C ARG A 124 -0.05 1.34 -11.55
N ILE A 125 -0.82 0.29 -11.25
CA ILE A 125 -2.08 0.34 -10.53
C ILE A 125 -1.86 -0.16 -9.10
N ARG A 126 -2.41 0.55 -8.12
CA ARG A 126 -2.48 0.10 -6.73
C ARG A 126 -3.88 0.29 -6.19
N ASN A 127 -4.51 -0.79 -5.76
CA ASN A 127 -5.90 -0.74 -5.32
C ASN A 127 -6.14 -1.59 -4.06
N LYS A 128 -7.29 -1.35 -3.43
CA LYS A 128 -7.78 -2.11 -2.28
C LYS A 128 -9.20 -2.55 -2.55
N THR A 129 -9.40 -3.86 -2.63
CA THR A 129 -10.72 -4.47 -2.78
C THR A 129 -11.23 -4.90 -1.41
N SER A 130 -12.49 -4.60 -1.07
CA SER A 130 -13.11 -5.00 0.20
C SER A 130 -14.31 -5.90 -0.08
N VAL A 131 -14.40 -7.03 0.62
CA VAL A 131 -15.49 -8.01 0.53
C VAL A 131 -16.07 -8.16 1.93
N GLY A 132 -17.34 -7.77 2.12
CA GLY A 132 -18.06 -8.00 3.37
C GLY A 132 -18.57 -9.44 3.41
N LEU A 133 -18.26 -10.19 4.47
CA LEU A 133 -18.74 -11.57 4.61
C LEU A 133 -20.07 -11.63 5.36
N PHE A 134 -20.17 -10.91 6.47
CA PHE A 134 -21.37 -10.78 7.30
C PHE A 134 -21.33 -9.43 8.05
N PRO A 135 -22.45 -8.96 8.62
CA PRO A 135 -22.49 -7.66 9.30
C PRO A 135 -21.39 -7.52 10.34
N GLY A 136 -20.56 -6.48 10.18
CA GLY A 136 -19.44 -6.21 11.07
C GLY A 136 -18.14 -6.95 10.71
N PHE A 137 -18.07 -7.81 9.69
CA PHE A 137 -16.81 -8.44 9.27
C PHE A 137 -16.49 -8.25 7.79
N ASP A 138 -15.39 -7.54 7.52
CA ASP A 138 -14.89 -7.27 6.17
C ASP A 138 -13.50 -7.88 5.96
N LEU A 139 -13.29 -8.54 4.82
CA LEU A 139 -11.97 -8.85 4.29
C LEU A 139 -11.56 -7.80 3.27
N ARG A 140 -10.30 -7.35 3.34
CA ARG A 140 -9.76 -6.34 2.43
C ARG A 140 -8.42 -6.75 1.88
N PHE A 141 -8.32 -6.75 0.56
CA PHE A 141 -7.14 -7.15 -0.20
C PHE A 141 -6.52 -5.93 -0.85
N GLY A 142 -5.32 -5.55 -0.42
CA GLY A 142 -4.49 -4.55 -1.09
C GLY A 142 -3.62 -5.24 -2.13
N TRP A 143 -3.75 -4.83 -3.39
CA TRP A 143 -3.03 -5.42 -4.51
C TRP A 143 -2.44 -4.33 -5.39
N LYS A 144 -1.42 -4.71 -6.14
CA LYS A 144 -0.66 -3.86 -7.04
C LYS A 144 -0.46 -4.60 -8.37
N ALA A 145 -0.49 -3.86 -9.47
CA ALA A 145 -0.18 -4.38 -10.81
C ALA A 145 0.69 -3.37 -11.56
N ASP A 146 1.88 -3.80 -11.96
CA ASP A 146 2.85 -3.05 -12.77
C ASP A 146 2.84 -3.61 -14.19
N TYR A 147 2.63 -2.76 -15.17
CA TYR A 147 2.63 -3.05 -16.58
C TYR A 147 3.70 -2.25 -17.30
N VAL A 148 4.81 -2.90 -17.62
CA VAL A 148 5.86 -2.32 -18.46
C VAL A 148 5.42 -2.43 -19.91
N LEU A 149 5.26 -1.29 -20.58
CA LEU A 149 4.86 -1.24 -21.98
C LEU A 149 5.91 -1.91 -22.87
N PRO A 150 5.50 -2.55 -23.98
CA PRO A 150 6.45 -3.04 -24.96
C PRO A 150 7.19 -1.87 -25.60
N GLU A 151 8.49 -2.04 -25.82
CA GLU A 151 9.37 -1.05 -26.43
C GLU A 151 9.99 -1.64 -27.70
N ILE A 152 9.93 -0.88 -28.79
CA ILE A 152 10.56 -1.23 -30.06
C ILE A 152 11.67 -0.22 -30.30
N THR A 153 12.91 -0.70 -30.35
CA THR A 153 14.09 0.11 -30.65
C THR A 153 14.76 -0.38 -31.92
N GLY A 154 15.55 0.46 -32.56
CA GLY A 154 16.29 0.09 -33.75
C GLY A 154 17.27 1.18 -34.11
N ALA A 155 18.50 0.80 -34.45
CA ALA A 155 19.54 1.74 -34.84
C ALA A 155 20.12 1.35 -36.21
N LEU A 156 20.50 2.36 -37.00
CA LEU A 156 21.06 2.17 -38.33
C LEU A 156 22.39 2.93 -38.41
N GLY A 157 23.49 2.20 -38.65
CA GLY A 157 24.85 2.78 -38.72
C GLY A 157 25.64 2.77 -37.41
N THR A 158 25.13 2.11 -36.37
CA THR A 158 25.86 1.76 -35.14
C THR A 158 25.99 0.24 -35.05
N ASP A 159 26.78 -0.28 -34.10
CA ASP A 159 26.89 -1.72 -33.82
C ASP A 159 25.65 -2.31 -33.11
N GLU A 160 24.60 -1.51 -32.93
CA GLU A 160 23.33 -1.94 -32.34
C GLU A 160 22.41 -2.58 -33.40
N PRO A 161 21.52 -3.50 -33.00
CA PRO A 161 20.62 -4.17 -33.93
C PRO A 161 19.65 -3.21 -34.65
N LEU A 162 19.41 -3.51 -35.94
CA LEU A 162 18.47 -2.80 -36.82
C LEU A 162 17.03 -2.74 -36.27
N PHE A 163 16.65 -3.76 -35.50
CA PHE A 163 15.38 -3.87 -34.83
C PHE A 163 15.55 -4.71 -33.56
N ASN A 164 15.06 -4.21 -32.44
CA ASN A 164 14.96 -4.91 -31.17
C ASN A 164 13.57 -4.63 -30.57
N MET A 165 12.97 -5.63 -29.95
CA MET A 165 11.63 -5.53 -29.39
C MET A 165 11.60 -6.17 -28.01
N HIS A 166 11.30 -5.37 -27.00
CA HIS A 166 10.96 -5.85 -25.66
C HIS A 166 9.44 -5.98 -25.57
N SER A 167 8.93 -7.18 -25.30
CA SER A 167 7.50 -7.50 -25.27
C SER A 167 6.71 -6.88 -24.11
N GLY A 168 7.39 -6.15 -23.21
CA GLY A 168 6.77 -5.62 -21.99
C GLY A 168 6.60 -6.70 -20.93
N ARG A 169 6.20 -6.32 -19.71
CA ARG A 169 6.06 -7.26 -18.58
C ARG A 169 4.90 -6.86 -17.69
N LEU A 170 4.11 -7.81 -17.23
CA LEU A 170 3.08 -7.62 -16.21
C LEU A 170 3.53 -8.26 -14.90
N GLN A 171 3.58 -7.46 -13.83
CA GLN A 171 3.86 -7.93 -12.49
C GLN A 171 2.69 -7.56 -11.56
N ALA A 172 1.97 -8.56 -11.08
CA ALA A 172 0.91 -8.37 -10.09
C ALA A 172 1.34 -8.93 -8.72
N SER A 173 1.00 -8.21 -7.66
CA SER A 173 1.29 -8.66 -6.29
C SER A 173 0.12 -8.42 -5.34
N LEU A 174 -0.11 -9.37 -4.46
CA LEU A 174 -0.93 -9.19 -3.27
C LEU A 174 -0.05 -8.58 -2.17
N ASP A 175 -0.15 -7.26 -1.97
CA ASP A 175 0.65 -6.56 -0.96
C ASP A 175 0.15 -6.89 0.46
N ARG A 176 -1.17 -6.94 0.62
CA ARG A 176 -1.81 -6.86 1.94
C ARG A 176 -3.13 -7.59 2.03
N VAL A 177 -3.34 -8.30 3.13
CA VAL A 177 -4.66 -8.80 3.54
C VAL A 177 -5.04 -8.20 4.88
N GLU A 178 -6.26 -7.65 4.98
CA GLU A 178 -6.81 -7.12 6.22
C GLU A 178 -8.13 -7.83 6.56
N ALA A 179 -8.22 -8.42 7.74
CA ALA A 179 -9.48 -8.84 8.35
C ALA A 179 -9.95 -7.75 9.31
N ILE A 180 -11.18 -7.26 9.15
CA ILE A 180 -11.71 -6.13 9.87
C ILE A 180 -13.00 -6.55 10.57
N LEU A 181 -12.97 -6.60 11.91
CA LEU A 181 -14.17 -6.76 12.73
C LEU A 181 -14.59 -5.39 13.26
N THR A 182 -15.83 -4.99 13.01
CA THR A 182 -16.43 -3.73 13.45
C THR A 182 -17.70 -4.03 14.24
N HIS A 183 -17.73 -3.57 15.49
CA HIS A 183 -18.88 -3.62 16.38
C HIS A 183 -19.41 -2.21 16.61
N SER A 184 -20.70 -2.00 16.35
CA SER A 184 -21.44 -0.77 16.66
C SER A 184 -22.35 -0.98 17.87
N ASP A 185 -22.59 0.05 18.66
CA ASP A 185 -23.49 0.01 19.82
C ASP A 185 -24.99 -0.04 19.43
N GLU A 186 -25.33 0.00 18.15
CA GLU A 186 -26.70 -0.26 17.67
C GLU A 186 -26.96 -1.78 17.67
N ALA A 187 -27.38 -2.29 18.83
CA ALA A 187 -28.10 -3.54 19.01
C ALA A 187 -29.41 -3.26 19.77
#